data_AF-A0A3R9ZQZ6-F1
#
_entry.id   AF-A0A3R9ZQZ6-F1
#
_cell.length_a   1.000
_cell.length_b   1.000
_cell.length_c   1.000
_cell.angle_alpha   90.00
_cell.angle_beta   90.00
_cell.angle_gamma   90.00
#
_symmetry.space_group_name_H-M   'P 1'
#
loop_
_entity.id
_entity.type
_entity.pdbx_description
1 polymer ?
#
loop_
_entity_poly.entity_id
_entity_poly.type
_entity_poly.pdbx_seq_one_letter_code
_entity_poly.pdbx_strand_id
1 'polypeptide(L)'
;MSVILNNTCNIQLNDPWIGLELRRDMIIKEKFLLGEGVNKINIKLWNTNVINCTKKLSKDVKIVLFGINNISDYCESIKLGAYAILTDYPKKMLNYKKQLDQKNLYICDKHKDQ
;
A
#
# COMPACT_ATOMS: atom_id res chain seq x y z
N MET A 1 -12.11 0.16 -1.08
CA MET A 1 -12.06 1.47 -0.40
C MET A 1 -10.62 1.72 0.02
N SER A 2 -10.02 2.87 -0.30
CA SER A 2 -8.60 3.14 -0.06
C SER A 2 -8.40 4.55 0.50
N VAL A 3 -7.58 4.68 1.54
CA VAL A 3 -7.71 5.80 2.49
C VAL A 3 -6.95 7.04 2.05
N ILE A 4 -7.73 8.03 1.62
CA ILE A 4 -7.64 9.38 2.14
C ILE A 4 -8.95 9.58 2.91
N LEU A 5 -8.93 9.65 4.26
CA LEU A 5 -10.15 9.63 5.07
C LEU A 5 -11.10 10.81 4.77
N ASN A 6 -10.57 11.92 4.29
CA ASN A 6 -11.33 13.13 3.95
C ASN A 6 -10.94 13.71 2.58
N ASN A 7 -10.31 12.91 1.72
CA ASN A 7 -9.75 13.35 0.43
C ASN A 7 -8.77 14.56 0.49
N THR A 8 -8.27 14.95 1.67
CA THR A 8 -7.27 16.01 1.81
C THR A 8 -5.84 15.46 1.83
N CYS A 9 -4.95 16.21 1.17
CA CYS A 9 -3.53 15.91 1.08
C CYS A 9 -2.74 16.88 1.97
N ASN A 10 -2.86 16.71 3.28
CA ASN A 10 -2.17 17.57 4.25
C ASN A 10 -1.28 16.71 5.17
N ILE A 11 -0.20 16.18 4.58
CA ILE A 11 0.79 15.38 5.30
C ILE A 11 2.05 16.24 5.40
N GLN A 12 2.59 16.40 6.61
CA GLN A 12 3.90 17.00 6.81
C GLN A 12 4.93 15.88 6.90
N LEU A 13 5.85 15.82 5.94
CA LEU A 13 6.94 14.86 5.92
C LEU A 13 8.22 15.58 6.35
N ASN A 14 8.75 15.22 7.51
CA ASN A 14 10.05 15.71 7.96
C ASN A 14 11.21 14.84 7.43
N ASP A 15 10.90 13.59 7.07
CA ASP A 15 11.85 12.62 6.53
C ASP A 15 11.49 12.23 5.08
N PRO A 16 12.49 11.89 4.25
CA PRO A 16 12.25 11.46 2.87
C PRO A 16 11.72 10.03 2.79
N TRP A 17 11.37 9.38 3.90
CA TRP A 17 10.85 8.02 3.91
C TRP A 17 9.50 7.97 4.60
N ILE A 18 8.56 7.25 4.00
CA ILE A 18 7.28 6.92 4.61
C ILE A 18 6.95 5.47 4.31
N GLY A 19 6.48 4.74 5.32
CA GLY A 19 6.08 3.36 5.14
C GLY A 19 4.88 2.97 5.99
N LEU A 20 3.95 2.27 5.37
CA LEU A 20 2.75 1.69 5.97
C LEU A 20 2.41 0.39 5.24
N GLU A 21 1.63 -0.47 5.89
CA GLU A 21 1.11 -1.68 5.27
C GLU A 21 0.25 -1.37 4.04
N LEU A 22 0.29 -2.23 3.03
CA LEU A 22 -0.63 -2.12 1.91
C LEU A 22 -2.08 -2.32 2.35
N ARG A 23 -2.29 -3.30 3.23
CA ARG A 23 -3.57 -3.66 3.83
C ARG A 23 -3.41 -3.79 5.34
N ARG A 24 -4.36 -3.26 6.10
CA ARG A 24 -4.32 -3.29 7.55
C ARG A 24 -5.71 -3.48 8.13
N ASP A 25 -5.82 -4.36 9.12
CA ASP A 25 -7.03 -4.45 9.94
C ASP A 25 -7.08 -3.27 10.90
N MET A 26 -8.21 -2.58 10.91
CA MET A 26 -8.45 -1.40 11.72
C MET A 26 -9.82 -1.47 12.40
N ILE A 27 -9.94 -0.75 13.50
CA ILE A 27 -11.23 -0.53 14.18
C ILE A 27 -11.60 0.94 14.01
N ILE A 28 -12.73 1.19 13.35
CA ILE A 28 -13.36 2.51 13.33
C ILE A 28 -14.29 2.58 14.54
N LYS A 29 -14.13 3.63 15.34
CA LYS A 29 -15.02 3.97 16.44
C LYS A 29 -15.67 5.31 16.19
N GLU A 30 -16.99 5.33 16.13
CA GLU A 30 -17.78 6.54 16.11
C GLU A 30 -18.37 6.78 17.51
N LYS A 31 -18.19 7.98 18.05
CA LYS A 31 -18.70 8.35 19.37
C LYS A 31 -20.03 9.07 19.23
N PHE A 32 -21.04 8.62 19.97
CA PHE A 32 -22.35 9.24 20.05
C PHE A 32 -22.59 9.80 21.45
N LEU A 33 -23.69 10.54 21.62
CA LEU A 33 -24.13 11.02 22.94
C LEU A 33 -24.32 9.86 23.93
N LEU A 34 -24.80 8.71 23.46
CA LEU A 34 -25.03 7.50 24.26
C LEU A 34 -24.33 6.29 23.61
N GLY A 35 -23.04 6.15 23.85
CA GLY A 35 -22.25 4.98 23.46
C GLY A 35 -21.38 5.17 22.22
N GLU A 36 -20.97 4.06 21.62
CA GLU A 36 -20.04 4.03 20.48
C GLU A 36 -20.47 3.01 19.42
N GLY A 37 -20.35 3.37 18.15
CA GLY A 37 -20.42 2.44 17.02
C GLY A 37 -19.03 1.90 16.73
N VAL A 38 -18.84 0.58 16.75
CA VAL A 38 -17.54 -0.06 16.54
C VAL A 38 -17.58 -0.95 15.30
N ASN A 39 -16.74 -0.67 14.31
CA ASN A 39 -16.63 -1.46 13.09
C ASN A 39 -15.19 -1.94 12.87
N LYS A 40 -15.03 -3.24 12.63
CA LYS A 40 -13.75 -3.84 12.19
C LYS A 40 -13.71 -3.86 10.67
N ILE A 41 -12.64 -3.34 10.09
CA ILE A 41 -12.48 -3.27 8.64
C ILE A 41 -11.05 -3.67 8.25
N ASN A 42 -10.91 -4.36 7.12
CA ASN A 42 -9.62 -4.49 6.44
C ASN A 42 -9.53 -3.39 5.38
N ILE A 43 -8.52 -2.53 5.49
CA ILE A 43 -8.41 -1.36 4.64
C ILE A 43 -7.10 -1.31 3.88
N LYS A 44 -7.20 -0.91 2.61
CA LYS A 44 -6.06 -0.65 1.75
C LYS A 44 -5.58 0.79 1.94
N LEU A 45 -4.39 0.98 2.50
CA LEU A 45 -3.88 2.31 2.84
C LEU A 45 -3.26 3.03 1.66
N TRP A 46 -2.71 2.29 0.69
CA TRP A 46 -2.08 2.87 -0.49
C TRP A 46 -2.95 2.71 -1.74
N ASN A 47 -3.17 3.81 -2.45
CA ASN A 47 -3.75 3.82 -3.78
C ASN A 47 -3.03 4.89 -4.63
N THR A 48 -3.34 4.96 -5.92
CA THR A 48 -2.72 5.93 -6.84
C THR A 48 -2.89 7.38 -6.37
N ASN A 49 -4.04 7.74 -5.80
CA ASN A 49 -4.30 9.09 -5.31
C ASN A 49 -3.42 9.44 -4.09
N VAL A 50 -3.29 8.51 -3.13
CA VAL A 50 -2.44 8.65 -1.95
C VAL A 50 -0.98 8.78 -2.38
N ILE A 51 -0.48 7.89 -3.26
CA ILE A 51 0.89 7.95 -3.77
C ILE A 51 1.18 9.30 -4.45
N ASN A 52 0.28 9.74 -5.33
CA ASN A 52 0.43 11.01 -6.04
C ASN A 52 0.40 12.21 -5.09
N CYS A 53 -0.47 12.16 -4.07
CA CYS A 53 -0.51 13.15 -3.00
C CYS A 53 0.83 13.21 -2.26
N THR A 54 1.34 12.07 -1.77
CA THR A 54 2.62 11.98 -1.05
C THR A 54 3.78 12.53 -1.89
N LYS A 55 3.85 12.16 -3.18
CA LYS A 55 4.88 12.64 -4.10
C LYS A 55 4.79 14.13 -4.43
N LYS A 56 3.61 14.75 -4.34
CA LYS A 56 3.46 16.21 -4.49
C LYS A 56 4.02 16.98 -3.30
N LEU A 57 3.99 16.38 -2.11
CA LEU A 57 4.45 17.02 -0.88
C LEU A 57 5.99 17.01 -0.76
N SER A 58 6.65 16.00 -1.32
CA SER A 58 8.10 15.97 -1.46
C SER A 58 8.51 15.14 -2.68
N LYS A 59 9.35 15.72 -3.55
CA LYS A 59 9.84 15.05 -4.76
C LYS A 59 10.74 13.85 -4.47
N ASP A 60 11.41 13.85 -3.31
CA ASP A 60 12.40 12.84 -2.93
C ASP A 60 11.83 11.77 -1.98
N VAL A 61 10.51 11.76 -1.77
CA VAL A 61 9.87 10.80 -0.87
C VAL A 61 9.98 9.36 -1.41
N LYS A 62 10.47 8.48 -0.55
CA LYS A 62 10.61 7.04 -0.75
C LYS A 62 9.49 6.35 0.00
N ILE A 63 8.55 5.80 -0.77
CA ILE A 63 7.36 5.15 -0.24
C ILE A 63 7.64 3.65 -0.10
N VAL A 64 7.54 3.12 1.10
CA VAL A 64 7.77 1.70 1.41
C VAL A 64 6.45 1.03 1.77
N LEU A 65 6.09 -0.05 1.07
CA LEU A 65 4.86 -0.79 1.33
C LEU A 65 5.17 -2.00 2.21
N PHE A 66 4.51 -2.11 3.37
CA PHE A 66 4.70 -3.24 4.28
C PHE A 66 3.68 -4.36 4.06
N GLY A 67 4.02 -5.56 4.52
CA GLY A 67 3.13 -6.73 4.50
C GLY A 67 2.98 -7.37 3.12
N ILE A 68 3.94 -7.20 2.22
CA ILE A 68 3.85 -7.70 0.85
C ILE A 68 4.28 -9.18 0.81
N ASN A 69 3.31 -10.09 0.95
CA ASN A 69 3.57 -11.50 1.22
C ASN A 69 3.06 -12.47 0.13
N ASN A 70 2.27 -11.97 -0.82
CA ASN A 70 1.71 -12.73 -1.93
C ASN A 70 1.93 -12.04 -3.28
N ILE A 71 1.60 -12.72 -4.38
CA ILE A 71 1.84 -12.20 -5.74
C ILE A 71 0.96 -11.00 -6.07
N SER A 72 -0.29 -10.99 -5.61
CA SER A 72 -1.24 -9.91 -5.87
C SER A 72 -0.73 -8.60 -5.24
N ASP A 73 -0.38 -8.62 -3.96
CA ASP A 73 0.17 -7.46 -3.26
C ASP A 73 1.54 -7.03 -3.83
N TYR A 74 2.37 -7.98 -4.28
CA TYR A 74 3.64 -7.68 -4.94
C TYR A 74 3.43 -6.93 -6.25
N CYS A 75 2.57 -7.43 -7.12
CA CYS A 75 2.22 -6.80 -8.38
C CYS A 75 1.55 -5.44 -8.18
N GLU A 76 0.70 -5.33 -7.17
CA GLU A 76 0.08 -4.07 -6.79
C GLU A 76 1.13 -3.05 -6.31
N SER A 77 2.11 -3.47 -5.51
CA SER A 77 3.19 -2.57 -5.07
C SER A 77 4.01 -2.01 -6.24
N ILE A 78 4.24 -2.82 -7.28
CA ILE A 78 4.90 -2.39 -8.51
C ILE A 78 4.02 -1.39 -9.27
N LYS A 79 2.73 -1.70 -9.44
CA LYS A 79 1.76 -0.82 -10.11
C LYS A 79 1.64 0.54 -9.42
N LEU A 80 1.73 0.57 -8.09
CA LEU A 80 1.71 1.80 -7.29
C LEU A 80 3.04 2.57 -7.34
N GLY A 81 4.10 1.97 -7.88
CA GLY A 81 5.43 2.59 -7.95
C GLY A 81 6.06 2.78 -6.58
N ALA A 82 5.91 1.79 -5.70
CA ALA A 82 6.59 1.74 -4.42
C ALA A 82 8.12 1.76 -4.60
N TYR A 83 8.82 2.47 -3.72
CA TYR A 83 10.29 2.50 -3.72
C TYR A 83 10.87 1.18 -3.22
N ALA A 84 10.28 0.64 -2.15
CA ALA A 84 10.66 -0.65 -1.58
C ALA A 84 9.44 -1.35 -0.98
N ILE A 85 9.61 -2.65 -0.69
CA ILE A 85 8.62 -3.45 0.04
C ILE A 85 9.26 -4.05 1.29
N LEU A 86 8.44 -4.25 2.33
CA LEU A 86 8.77 -5.08 3.49
C LEU A 86 7.93 -6.36 3.44
N THR A 87 8.59 -7.51 3.55
CA THR A 87 8.00 -8.83 3.34
C THR A 87 8.53 -9.83 4.36
N ASP A 88 7.68 -10.75 4.78
CA ASP A 88 8.08 -11.90 5.61
C ASP A 88 8.64 -13.05 4.75
N TYR A 89 8.44 -12.99 3.43
CA TYR A 89 8.82 -14.04 2.48
C TYR A 89 9.84 -13.55 1.44
N PRO A 90 11.06 -13.15 1.84
CA PRO A 90 12.05 -12.55 0.92
C PRO A 90 12.43 -13.49 -0.23
N LYS A 91 12.57 -14.80 0.01
CA LYS A 91 12.86 -15.79 -1.05
C LYS A 91 11.77 -15.82 -2.13
N LYS A 92 10.50 -15.68 -1.73
CA LYS A 92 9.34 -15.67 -2.64
C LYS A 92 9.34 -14.40 -3.49
N MET A 93 9.60 -13.23 -2.89
CA MET A 93 9.68 -11.96 -3.62
C MET A 93 10.85 -11.94 -4.61
N LEU A 94 12.01 -12.52 -4.24
CA LEU A 94 13.14 -12.67 -5.16
C LEU A 94 12.79 -13.55 -6.37
N ASN A 95 12.00 -14.61 -6.18
CA ASN A 95 11.54 -15.44 -7.28
C ASN A 95 10.57 -14.69 -8.20
N TYR A 96 9.65 -13.90 -7.65
CA TYR A 96 8.77 -13.04 -8.46
C TYR A 96 9.56 -12.00 -9.24
N LYS A 97 10.55 -11.36 -8.61
CA LYS A 97 11.46 -10.42 -9.29
C LYS A 97 12.18 -11.08 -10.47
N LYS A 98 12.78 -12.26 -10.27
CA LYS A 98 13.44 -13.01 -11.35
C LYS A 98 12.50 -13.32 -12.52
N GLN A 99 11.26 -13.70 -12.24
CA GLN A 99 10.27 -13.99 -13.27
C GLN A 99 9.90 -12.73 -14.07
N LEU A 100 9.79 -11.55 -13.42
CA LEU A 100 9.57 -10.29 -14.11
C LEU A 100 10.77 -9.88 -14.99
N ASP A 101 11.99 -9.96 -14.45
CA ASP A 101 13.22 -9.54 -15.14
C ASP A 101 13.48 -10.37 -16.42
N GLN A 102 13.02 -11.63 -16.43
CA GLN A 102 13.07 -12.53 -17.59
C GLN A 102 12.02 -12.21 -18.67
N LYS A 103 11.41 -11.01 -18.65
CA LYS A 103 10.32 -10.55 -19.54
C LYS A 103 9.07 -11.44 -19.53
N ASN A 104 8.87 -12.27 -18.51
CA ASN A 104 7.58 -12.89 -18.24
C ASN A 104 6.65 -11.86 -17.57
N LEU A 105 6.19 -10.88 -18.37
CA LEU A 105 5.25 -9.82 -17.98
C LEU A 105 3.93 -10.40 -17.41
N TYR A 106 3.67 -11.66 -17.70
CA TYR A 106 2.45 -12.40 -17.37
C TYR A 106 2.17 -12.60 -15.87
N ILE A 107 3.16 -12.53 -14.97
CA ILE A 107 2.91 -12.88 -13.56
C ILE A 107 1.99 -11.87 -12.86
N CYS A 108 2.05 -10.59 -13.27
CA CYS A 108 1.17 -9.55 -12.74
C CYS A 108 -0.07 -9.32 -13.60
N ASP A 109 -0.07 -9.78 -14.84
CA ASP A 109 -1.24 -9.71 -15.72
C ASP A 109 -2.26 -10.83 -15.45
N LYS A 110 -1.83 -12.00 -14.95
CA LYS A 110 -2.73 -13.13 -14.60
C LYS A 110 -3.54 -12.95 -13.32
N HIS A 111 -3.17 -12.00 -12.46
CA HIS A 111 -3.82 -11.76 -11.17
C HIS A 111 -4.58 -10.42 -11.11
N LYS A 112 -5.02 -9.89 -12.26
CA LYS A 112 -5.77 -8.64 -12.35
C LYS A 112 -7.17 -8.68 -11.71
N ASP A 113 -7.74 -9.88 -11.52
CA ASP A 113 -9.15 -10.08 -11.14
C ASP A 113 -9.37 -10.97 -9.90
N GLN A 114 -8.42 -11.02 -8.96
CA GLN A 114 -8.59 -11.67 -7.65
C GLN A 114 -8.60 -10.67 -6.50
#